data_AF-A0A9D5W6Z1-F1
#
_entry.id   AF-A0A9D5W6Z1-F1
#
_cell.length_a   1.000
_cell.length_b   1.000
_cell.length_c   1.000
_cell.angle_alpha   90.00
_cell.angle_beta   90.00
_cell.angle_gamma   90.00
#
_symmetry.space_group_name_H-M   'P 1'
#
loop_
_entity.id
_entity.type
_entity.pdbx_description
1 polymer ?
#
loop_
_entity_poly.entity_id
_entity_poly.type
_entity_poly.pdbx_seq_one_letter_code
_entity_poly.pdbx_strand_id
1 'polypeptide(L)'
;MKNLGKYAIILFSLFIIILFAISNVPANTAVYYHLPYLHTSTNNVVYCLTSNMSSENMTVSFTVDSADNDTPTSTTQTFSTASLLKSSMTRQIAFSGKTASVYSPVTGYETLTLSSTDVGTSGAYGGTLSFIGNVSFDSSGIQASCLNILMTCLQGLTAPKRAVTGILCEDNVTGYTVAH
;
A
#
# COMPACT_ATOMS: atom_id res chain seq x y z
N MET A 1 52.15 21.54 -19.71
CA MET A 1 50.78 21.94 -20.12
C MET A 1 50.07 20.96 -21.07
N LYS A 2 50.76 20.16 -21.92
CA LYS A 2 50.11 19.25 -22.89
C LYS A 2 49.31 18.07 -22.29
N ASN A 3 49.56 17.69 -21.03
CA ASN A 3 48.88 16.55 -20.39
C ASN A 3 47.57 16.93 -19.69
N LEU A 4 47.36 18.22 -19.39
CA LEU A 4 46.17 18.68 -18.65
C LEU A 4 44.88 18.54 -19.49
N GLY A 5 44.98 18.77 -20.80
CA GLY A 5 43.83 18.61 -21.71
C GLY A 5 43.36 17.16 -21.89
N LYS A 6 44.24 16.17 -21.72
CA LYS A 6 43.88 14.74 -21.85
C LYS A 6 43.02 14.27 -20.68
N TYR A 7 43.34 14.70 -19.46
CA TYR A 7 42.55 14.36 -18.27
C TYR A 7 41.19 15.05 -18.27
N ALA A 8 41.10 16.27 -18.79
CA ALA A 8 39.83 17.00 -18.91
C ALA A 8 38.85 16.28 -19.86
N ILE A 9 39.33 15.75 -20.99
CA ILE A 9 38.49 15.00 -21.94
C ILE A 9 38.00 13.69 -21.33
N ILE A 10 38.87 12.97 -20.60
CA ILE A 10 38.50 11.70 -19.94
C ILE A 10 37.44 11.96 -18.86
N LEU A 11 37.62 12.99 -18.02
CA LEU A 11 36.65 13.35 -16.99
C LEU A 11 35.30 13.77 -17.57
N PHE A 12 35.30 14.51 -18.67
CA PHE A 12 34.07 14.94 -19.34
C PHE A 12 33.31 13.75 -19.96
N SER A 13 34.02 12.82 -20.61
CA SER A 13 33.42 11.59 -21.12
C SER A 13 32.88 10.70 -19.99
N LEU A 14 33.59 10.61 -18.85
CA LEU A 14 33.14 9.84 -17.69
C LEU A 14 31.86 10.46 -17.08
N PHE A 15 31.79 11.79 -17.03
CA PHE A 15 30.62 12.52 -16.52
C PHE A 15 29.39 12.32 -17.42
N ILE A 16 29.56 12.32 -18.75
CA ILE A 16 28.49 12.02 -19.70
C ILE A 16 28.00 10.57 -19.54
N ILE A 17 28.91 9.60 -19.40
CA ILE A 17 28.53 8.20 -19.21
C ILE A 17 27.74 8.02 -17.90
N ILE A 18 28.15 8.70 -16.82
CA ILE A 18 27.42 8.68 -15.54
C ILE A 18 26.03 9.29 -15.69
N LEU A 19 25.88 10.40 -16.41
CA LEU A 19 24.58 11.03 -16.68
C LEU A 19 23.64 10.12 -17.50
N PHE A 20 24.16 9.35 -18.46
CA PHE A 20 23.37 8.37 -19.21
C PHE A 20 23.09 7.07 -18.43
N ALA A 21 23.92 6.75 -17.43
CA ALA A 21 23.75 5.58 -16.57
C ALA A 21 22.73 5.80 -15.44
N ILE A 22 22.24 7.03 -15.25
CA ILE A 22 21.02 7.30 -14.46
C ILE A 22 19.82 6.95 -15.35
N SER A 23 19.69 5.66 -15.69
CA SER A 23 18.48 5.16 -16.32
C SER A 23 17.31 5.40 -15.36
N ASN A 24 16.24 5.99 -15.88
CA ASN A 24 14.95 6.07 -15.21
C ASN A 24 14.44 4.64 -14.99
N VAL A 25 14.85 3.98 -13.90
CA VAL A 25 14.17 2.78 -13.44
C VAL A 25 12.76 3.24 -13.11
N PRO A 26 11.72 2.78 -13.84
CA PRO A 26 10.37 3.17 -13.51
C PRO A 26 10.10 2.66 -12.10
N ALA A 27 9.88 3.59 -11.17
CA ALA A 27 9.53 3.22 -9.81
C ALA A 27 8.27 2.35 -9.85
N ASN A 28 8.20 1.35 -8.97
CA ASN A 28 6.99 0.55 -8.85
C ASN A 28 5.82 1.48 -8.50
N THR A 29 4.66 1.23 -9.11
CA THR A 29 3.44 1.95 -8.78
C THR A 29 3.06 1.65 -7.33
N ALA A 30 2.63 2.67 -6.60
CA ALA A 30 2.18 2.54 -5.22
C ALA A 30 0.90 3.35 -5.00
N VAL A 31 -0.09 2.69 -4.39
CA VAL A 31 -1.34 3.29 -3.93
C VAL A 31 -1.47 3.05 -2.43
N TYR A 32 -1.75 4.11 -1.69
CA TYR A 32 -1.87 4.13 -0.25
C TYR A 32 -3.28 4.52 0.12
N TYR A 33 -3.86 3.78 1.05
CA TYR A 33 -5.13 4.09 1.65
C TYR A 33 -4.93 4.31 3.15
N HIS A 34 -5.02 5.57 3.56
CA HIS A 34 -4.99 5.97 4.95
C HIS A 34 -6.37 5.77 5.55
N LEU A 35 -6.46 4.77 6.40
CA LEU A 35 -7.65 4.43 7.16
C LEU A 35 -7.73 5.38 8.36
N PRO A 36 -8.91 5.99 8.60
CA PRO A 36 -9.12 6.77 9.81
C PRO A 36 -9.04 5.85 11.02
N TYR A 37 -9.17 6.44 12.19
CA TYR A 37 -9.19 5.69 13.44
C TYR A 37 -10.34 4.66 13.46
N LEU A 38 -10.00 3.37 13.46
CA LEU A 38 -10.92 2.24 13.43
C LEU A 38 -11.11 1.64 14.82
N HIS A 39 -12.32 1.20 15.15
CA HIS A 39 -12.58 0.34 16.32
C HIS A 39 -12.82 -1.09 15.86
N THR A 40 -11.77 -1.90 15.87
CA THR A 40 -11.78 -3.22 15.25
C THR A 40 -11.99 -4.35 16.24
N SER A 41 -12.57 -4.14 17.43
CA SER A 41 -12.80 -5.22 18.40
C SER A 41 -13.47 -6.44 17.75
N THR A 42 -13.34 -7.65 18.31
CA THR A 42 -13.88 -8.87 17.67
C THR A 42 -15.38 -8.82 17.41
N ASN A 43 -16.10 -7.95 18.12
CA ASN A 43 -17.52 -7.68 17.93
C ASN A 43 -17.80 -6.52 16.94
N ASN A 44 -16.77 -5.79 16.49
CA ASN A 44 -16.85 -4.63 15.61
C ASN A 44 -15.84 -4.76 14.45
N VAL A 45 -15.86 -5.89 13.74
CA VAL A 45 -14.98 -6.14 12.60
C VAL A 45 -15.19 -5.08 11.52
N VAL A 46 -14.09 -4.54 10.99
CA VAL A 46 -14.08 -3.66 9.82
C VAL A 46 -13.73 -4.48 8.58
N TYR A 47 -14.52 -4.35 7.52
CA TYR A 47 -14.32 -5.04 6.26
C TYR A 47 -14.04 -4.02 5.17
N CYS A 48 -12.83 -4.04 4.61
CA CYS A 48 -12.45 -3.23 3.47
C CYS A 48 -12.50 -4.06 2.19
N LEU A 49 -13.40 -3.69 1.29
CA LEU A 49 -13.49 -4.24 -0.06
C LEU A 49 -12.59 -3.40 -0.96
N THR A 50 -11.57 -4.01 -1.53
CA THR A 50 -10.64 -3.37 -2.47
C THR A 50 -10.73 -4.05 -3.83
N SER A 51 -10.83 -3.26 -4.90
CA SER A 51 -10.91 -3.73 -6.27
C SER A 51 -9.79 -3.14 -7.10
N ASN A 52 -9.02 -4.00 -7.75
CA ASN A 52 -7.98 -3.61 -8.67
C ASN A 52 -8.50 -3.68 -10.10
N MET A 53 -8.78 -2.51 -10.66
CA MET A 53 -9.18 -2.29 -12.05
C MET A 53 -8.00 -1.89 -12.93
N SER A 54 -6.77 -1.89 -12.39
CA SER A 54 -5.55 -1.66 -13.14
C SER A 54 -5.07 -2.96 -13.81
N SER A 55 -4.02 -2.86 -14.61
CA SER A 55 -3.32 -4.00 -15.23
C SER A 55 -2.23 -4.59 -14.34
N GLU A 56 -1.98 -4.02 -13.16
CA GLU A 56 -0.88 -4.41 -12.28
C GLU A 56 -1.30 -5.47 -11.26
N ASN A 57 -0.32 -6.24 -10.79
CA ASN A 57 -0.49 -7.17 -9.69
C ASN A 57 0.16 -6.58 -8.43
N MET A 58 -0.62 -6.47 -7.35
CA MET A 58 -0.22 -5.70 -6.18
C MET A 58 0.09 -6.59 -4.99
N THR A 59 1.24 -6.34 -4.36
CA THR A 59 1.51 -6.76 -2.99
C THR A 59 0.80 -5.82 -2.03
N VAL A 60 0.23 -6.39 -0.97
CA VAL A 60 -0.55 -5.65 0.01
C VAL A 60 0.14 -5.71 1.36
N SER A 61 0.28 -4.54 1.99
CA SER A 61 0.82 -4.42 3.33
C SER A 61 -0.03 -3.47 4.16
N PHE A 62 0.14 -3.55 5.47
CA PHE A 62 -0.53 -2.68 6.42
C PHE A 62 0.46 -2.15 7.45
N THR A 63 0.38 -0.85 7.72
CA THR A 63 1.18 -0.16 8.73
C THR A 63 0.25 0.54 9.69
N VAL A 64 0.50 0.42 10.99
CA VAL A 64 -0.27 1.15 11.99
C VAL A 64 0.37 2.51 12.22
N ASP A 65 -0.41 3.57 12.03
CA ASP A 65 0.08 4.96 12.10
C ASP A 65 -0.44 5.69 13.34
N SER A 66 -1.52 5.20 13.95
CA SER A 66 -2.05 5.74 15.21
C SER A 66 -2.68 4.64 16.08
N ALA A 67 -2.50 4.75 17.39
CA ALA A 67 -3.01 3.81 18.40
C ALA A 67 -3.77 4.57 19.51
N ASP A 68 -4.63 3.89 20.29
CA ASP A 68 -5.50 4.55 21.29
C ASP A 68 -4.76 5.22 22.45
N ASN A 69 -3.67 4.64 22.93
CA ASN A 69 -2.96 5.08 24.13
C ASN A 69 -1.44 4.84 24.03
N ASP A 70 -0.92 4.63 22.83
CA ASP A 70 0.49 4.33 22.61
C ASP A 70 1.03 5.02 21.35
N THR A 71 2.35 5.13 21.25
CA THR A 71 3.02 5.52 20.01
C THR A 71 3.26 4.25 19.21
N PRO A 72 2.59 4.06 18.06
CA PRO A 72 2.81 2.86 17.26
C PRO A 72 4.26 2.85 16.76
N THR A 73 4.81 1.65 16.62
CA THR A 73 6.13 1.44 16.03
C THR A 73 6.15 1.72 14.52
N SER A 74 4.96 1.80 13.91
CA SER A 74 4.77 1.95 12.48
C SER A 74 5.52 0.90 11.67
N THR A 75 5.56 -0.33 12.21
CA THR A 75 6.12 -1.48 11.51
C THR A 75 5.16 -1.93 10.41
N THR A 76 5.63 -1.89 9.15
CA THR A 76 4.88 -2.41 8.01
C THR A 76 4.83 -3.93 8.04
N GLN A 77 3.62 -4.49 8.05
CA GLN A 77 3.36 -5.92 7.95
C GLN A 77 2.84 -6.25 6.54
N THR A 78 3.43 -7.25 5.89
CA THR A 78 3.11 -7.60 4.50
C THR A 78 2.47 -8.98 4.42
N PHE A 79 1.39 -9.12 3.67
CA PHE A 79 0.77 -10.43 3.41
C PHE A 79 1.74 -11.33 2.62
N SER A 80 1.81 -12.61 2.96
CA SER A 80 2.83 -13.51 2.39
C SER A 80 2.56 -13.88 0.93
N THR A 81 1.31 -13.87 0.48
CA THR A 81 0.99 -14.04 -0.93
C THR A 81 1.45 -12.80 -1.70
N ALA A 82 2.51 -12.95 -2.48
CA ALA A 82 2.86 -12.00 -3.52
C ALA A 82 1.69 -11.86 -4.52
N SER A 83 1.36 -10.64 -4.93
CA SER A 83 0.20 -10.37 -5.80
C SER A 83 -1.15 -10.72 -5.16
N LEU A 84 -1.34 -10.41 -3.88
CA LEU A 84 -2.59 -10.68 -3.19
C LEU A 84 -3.80 -10.04 -3.90
N LEU A 85 -3.62 -8.84 -4.45
CA LEU A 85 -4.61 -8.13 -5.25
C LEU A 85 -4.17 -8.05 -6.71
N LYS A 86 -4.51 -9.10 -7.47
CA LYS A 86 -4.19 -9.20 -8.91
C LYS A 86 -5.04 -8.23 -9.75
N SER A 87 -4.62 -7.99 -10.99
CA SER A 87 -5.43 -7.26 -11.96
C SER A 87 -6.84 -7.87 -12.09
N SER A 88 -7.84 -7.00 -12.26
CA SER A 88 -9.25 -7.36 -12.46
C SER A 88 -9.84 -8.18 -11.31
N MET A 89 -9.40 -7.90 -10.08
CA MET A 89 -9.74 -8.70 -8.92
C MET A 89 -10.18 -7.85 -7.74
N THR A 90 -11.18 -8.36 -7.02
CA THR A 90 -11.64 -7.79 -5.75
C THR A 90 -11.22 -8.69 -4.58
N ARG A 91 -10.86 -8.06 -3.47
CA ARG A 91 -10.53 -8.72 -2.20
C ARG A 91 -11.22 -8.03 -1.04
N GLN A 92 -11.55 -8.81 -0.02
CA GLN A 92 -12.02 -8.32 1.26
C GLN A 92 -10.90 -8.48 2.28
N ILE A 93 -10.45 -7.37 2.86
CA ILE A 93 -9.53 -7.34 4.00
C ILE A 93 -10.38 -7.09 5.26
N ALA A 94 -10.34 -8.01 6.21
CA ALA A 94 -11.07 -7.93 7.46
C ALA A 94 -10.12 -7.60 8.61
N PHE A 95 -10.41 -6.52 9.32
CA PHE A 95 -9.70 -6.07 10.51
C PHE A 95 -10.50 -6.45 11.76
N SER A 96 -9.93 -7.31 12.60
CA SER A 96 -10.55 -7.84 13.82
C SER A 96 -9.51 -7.99 14.94
N GLY A 97 -9.77 -7.38 16.08
CA GLY A 97 -8.86 -7.20 17.20
C GLY A 97 -7.52 -6.60 16.76
N LYS A 98 -6.49 -7.45 16.75
CA LYS A 98 -5.12 -7.11 16.38
C LYS A 98 -4.71 -7.79 15.08
N THR A 99 -5.68 -8.13 14.25
CA THR A 99 -5.42 -8.89 13.04
C THR A 99 -6.03 -8.21 11.83
N ALA A 100 -5.29 -8.26 10.73
CA ALA A 100 -5.81 -7.99 9.39
C ALA A 100 -5.77 -9.31 8.62
N SER A 101 -6.90 -9.72 8.06
CA SER A 101 -7.02 -11.01 7.39
C SER A 101 -7.63 -10.88 6.00
N VAL A 102 -7.22 -11.75 5.09
CA VAL A 102 -7.65 -11.71 3.70
C VAL A 102 -7.65 -13.12 3.13
N TYR A 103 -8.66 -13.43 2.33
CA TYR A 103 -8.72 -14.71 1.65
C TYR A 103 -7.86 -14.69 0.38
N SER A 104 -6.91 -15.61 0.30
CA SER A 104 -6.15 -15.98 -0.89
C SER A 104 -6.65 -17.33 -1.41
N PRO A 105 -6.96 -17.47 -2.71
CA PRO A 105 -7.32 -18.76 -3.29
C PRO A 105 -6.15 -19.75 -3.33
N VAL A 106 -4.92 -19.28 -3.09
CA VAL A 106 -3.70 -20.10 -3.12
C VAL A 106 -3.37 -20.67 -1.75
N THR A 107 -3.44 -19.84 -0.72
CA THR A 107 -2.97 -20.16 0.64
C THR A 107 -4.08 -20.24 1.70
N GLY A 108 -5.33 -19.90 1.33
CA GLY A 108 -6.43 -19.78 2.26
C GLY A 108 -6.45 -18.39 2.93
N TYR A 109 -6.89 -18.32 4.18
CA TYR A 109 -6.87 -17.05 4.93
C TYR A 109 -5.45 -16.71 5.35
N GLU A 110 -4.93 -15.60 4.84
CA GLU A 110 -3.71 -14.99 5.35
C GLU A 110 -4.06 -13.99 6.45
N THR A 111 -3.24 -13.96 7.49
CA THR A 111 -3.48 -13.10 8.66
C THR A 111 -2.19 -12.40 9.03
N LEU A 112 -2.24 -11.07 9.08
CA LEU A 112 -1.23 -10.25 9.74
C LEU A 112 -1.60 -10.15 11.22
N THR A 113 -0.63 -10.37 12.09
CA THR A 113 -0.78 -10.08 13.52
C THR A 113 -0.07 -8.77 13.81
N LEU A 114 -0.83 -7.79 14.29
CA LEU A 114 -0.34 -6.47 14.65
C LEU A 114 0.24 -6.50 16.06
N SER A 115 1.34 -5.77 16.28
CA SER A 115 1.98 -5.72 17.59
C SER A 115 1.03 -5.16 18.65
N SER A 116 1.14 -5.62 19.89
CA SER A 116 0.39 -5.05 21.00
C SER A 116 0.74 -3.58 21.26
N THR A 117 1.97 -3.16 20.95
CA THR A 117 2.41 -1.76 21.02
C THR A 117 1.75 -0.88 19.96
N ASP A 118 1.34 -1.47 18.84
CA ASP A 118 0.77 -0.71 17.72
C ASP A 118 -0.74 -0.51 17.87
N VAL A 119 -1.44 -1.43 18.54
CA VAL A 119 -2.91 -1.49 18.54
C VAL A 119 -3.54 -1.30 19.93
N GLY A 120 -2.72 -1.30 20.99
CA GLY A 120 -3.20 -1.25 22.37
C GLY A 120 -4.02 -2.50 22.76
N THR A 121 -4.87 -2.40 23.78
CA THR A 121 -5.72 -3.51 24.26
C THR A 121 -7.11 -3.52 23.62
N SER A 122 -7.59 -2.36 23.17
CA SER A 122 -8.94 -2.13 22.68
C SER A 122 -9.18 -2.55 21.22
N GLY A 123 -8.11 -2.79 20.45
CA GLY A 123 -8.22 -3.05 19.02
C GLY A 123 -8.56 -1.80 18.22
N ALA A 124 -8.14 -0.63 18.71
CA ALA A 124 -8.50 0.67 18.15
C ALA A 124 -7.26 1.40 17.62
N TYR A 125 -7.22 1.62 16.30
CA TYR A 125 -6.06 2.12 15.58
C TYR A 125 -6.44 2.70 14.21
N GLY A 126 -5.64 3.65 13.72
CA GLY A 126 -5.62 4.07 12.32
C GLY A 126 -4.34 3.58 11.65
N GLY A 127 -4.33 3.52 10.33
CA GLY A 127 -3.16 3.01 9.62
C GLY A 127 -3.26 3.12 8.11
N THR A 128 -2.21 2.71 7.44
CA THR A 128 -2.09 2.79 5.99
C THR A 128 -2.08 1.39 5.40
N LEU A 129 -3.06 1.11 4.53
CA LEU A 129 -2.99 -0.02 3.60
C LEU A 129 -2.19 0.41 2.38
N SER A 130 -1.11 -0.29 2.07
CA SER A 130 -0.33 -0.04 0.87
C SER A 130 -0.52 -1.16 -0.16
N PHE A 131 -0.69 -0.74 -1.41
CA PHE A 131 -0.77 -1.58 -2.59
C PHE A 131 0.42 -1.21 -3.46
N ILE A 132 1.40 -2.11 -3.56
CA ILE A 132 2.63 -1.87 -4.32
C ILE A 132 2.70 -2.83 -5.49
N GLY A 133 2.87 -2.30 -6.70
CA GLY A 133 3.06 -3.09 -7.91
C GLY A 133 4.31 -3.96 -7.80
N ASN A 134 4.22 -5.22 -8.22
CA ASN A 134 5.34 -6.16 -8.10
C ASN A 134 6.45 -5.95 -9.12
N VAL A 135 6.14 -5.22 -10.18
CA VAL A 135 7.06 -4.90 -11.28
C VAL A 135 6.88 -3.44 -11.65
N SER A 136 7.93 -2.84 -12.21
CA SER A 136 7.85 -1.54 -12.87
C SER A 136 6.81 -1.60 -14.00
N PHE A 137 5.87 -0.66 -14.03
CA PHE A 137 4.85 -0.59 -15.07
C PHE A 137 5.50 -0.23 -16.42
N ASP A 138 5.36 -1.10 -17.42
CA ASP A 138 6.11 -1.05 -18.69
C ASP A 138 5.45 -0.22 -19.81
N SER A 139 4.41 0.56 -19.47
CA SER A 139 3.57 1.41 -20.34
C SER A 139 2.39 0.74 -21.04
N SER A 140 2.23 -0.58 -20.95
CA SER A 140 1.05 -1.27 -21.50
C SER A 140 -0.07 -1.47 -20.46
N GLY A 141 -1.28 -1.00 -20.77
CA GLY A 141 -2.47 -1.18 -19.93
C GLY A 141 -2.82 0.03 -19.05
N ILE A 142 -3.52 -0.23 -17.94
CA ILE A 142 -3.95 0.79 -16.97
C ILE A 142 -3.01 0.73 -15.76
N GLN A 143 -2.26 1.80 -15.52
CA GLN A 143 -1.37 1.91 -14.36
C GLN A 143 -2.19 2.08 -13.07
N ALA A 144 -1.79 1.44 -11.97
CA ALA A 144 -2.46 1.56 -10.68
C ALA A 144 -2.46 3.01 -10.15
N SER A 145 -3.60 3.46 -9.62
CA SER A 145 -3.78 4.77 -9.01
C SER A 145 -5.00 4.75 -8.11
N CYS A 146 -5.25 5.83 -7.38
CA CYS A 146 -6.45 6.00 -6.58
C CYS A 146 -7.76 5.90 -7.39
N LEU A 147 -7.69 6.14 -8.70
CA LEU A 147 -8.87 6.07 -9.59
C LEU A 147 -9.24 4.63 -9.98
N ASN A 148 -8.33 3.68 -9.87
CA ASN A 148 -8.54 2.31 -10.37
C ASN A 148 -8.19 1.20 -9.36
N ILE A 149 -7.52 1.53 -8.27
CA ILE A 149 -7.52 0.72 -7.06
C ILE A 149 -8.57 1.33 -6.16
N LEU A 150 -9.81 0.82 -6.20
CA LEU A 150 -10.93 1.38 -5.44
C LEU A 150 -11.09 0.64 -4.11
N MET A 151 -11.33 1.37 -3.02
CA MET A 151 -11.60 0.78 -1.71
C MET A 151 -12.82 1.39 -1.03
N THR A 152 -13.59 0.55 -0.36
CA THR A 152 -14.62 0.96 0.59
C THR A 152 -14.52 0.11 1.85
N CYS A 153 -14.67 0.73 3.02
CA CYS A 153 -14.68 -0.02 4.28
C CYS A 153 -16.03 0.10 4.99
N LEU A 154 -16.45 -1.00 5.60
CA LEU A 154 -17.71 -1.16 6.31
C LEU A 154 -17.45 -1.67 7.72
N GLN A 155 -18.10 -1.10 8.72
CA GLN A 155 -17.95 -1.48 10.13
C GLN A 155 -19.27 -1.92 10.76
N GLY A 156 -19.15 -2.87 11.70
CA GLY A 156 -20.20 -3.23 12.65
C GLY A 156 -20.97 -4.51 12.31
N LEU A 157 -21.94 -4.83 13.17
CA LEU A 157 -22.75 -6.06 13.09
C LEU A 157 -24.15 -5.82 12.47
N THR A 158 -24.50 -4.59 12.12
CA THR A 158 -25.82 -4.25 11.57
C THR A 158 -25.93 -4.65 10.10
N ALA A 159 -27.17 -4.86 9.63
CA ALA A 159 -27.51 -5.02 8.22
C ALA A 159 -28.44 -3.87 7.79
N PRO A 160 -27.99 -2.92 6.94
CA PRO A 160 -26.63 -2.83 6.37
C PRO A 160 -25.57 -2.40 7.40
N LYS A 161 -24.31 -2.74 7.12
CA LYS A 161 -23.14 -2.25 7.88
C LYS A 161 -22.95 -0.76 7.60
N ARG A 162 -22.33 -0.02 8.52
CA ARG A 162 -22.07 1.41 8.34
C ARG A 162 -20.80 1.63 7.52
N ALA A 163 -20.83 2.56 6.57
CA ALA A 163 -19.64 2.97 5.84
C ALA A 163 -18.66 3.70 6.78
N VAL A 164 -17.38 3.34 6.67
CA VAL A 164 -16.28 4.09 7.27
C VAL A 164 -15.95 5.24 6.33
N THR A 165 -16.01 6.46 6.85
CA THR A 165 -15.76 7.70 6.09
C THR A 165 -14.41 8.31 6.46
N GLY A 166 -13.84 9.12 5.58
CA GLY A 166 -12.55 9.78 5.84
C GLY A 166 -11.39 8.88 5.49
N ILE A 167 -11.59 7.98 4.52
CA ILE A 167 -10.53 7.16 3.95
C ILE A 167 -9.84 8.02 2.90
N LEU A 168 -8.53 8.22 3.05
CA LEU A 168 -7.75 9.02 2.11
C LEU A 168 -6.95 8.10 1.20
N CYS A 169 -7.05 8.29 -0.11
CA CYS A 169 -6.20 7.62 -1.07
C CYS A 169 -5.09 8.56 -1.56
N GLU A 170 -3.86 8.07 -1.62
CA GLU A 170 -2.70 8.72 -2.23
C GLU A 170 -2.03 7.75 -3.22
N ASP A 171 -1.57 8.24 -4.38
CA ASP A 171 -0.77 7.45 -5.31
C ASP A 171 0.44 8.21 -5.87
N ASN A 172 1.51 7.47 -6.15
CA ASN A 172 2.77 8.04 -6.64
C ASN A 172 2.80 8.32 -8.15
N VAL A 173 1.69 8.06 -8.86
CA VAL A 173 1.61 8.16 -10.32
C VAL A 173 1.01 9.49 -10.73
N THR A 174 -0.09 9.86 -10.10
CA THR A 174 -0.85 11.06 -10.43
C THR A 174 -0.54 12.19 -9.44
N GLY A 175 0.02 11.87 -8.27
CA GLY A 175 0.24 12.83 -7.18
C GLY A 175 -1.06 13.39 -6.61
N TYR A 176 -2.19 12.76 -6.90
CA TYR A 176 -3.50 13.14 -6.39
C TYR A 176 -3.79 12.47 -5.07
N THR A 177 -4.44 13.23 -4.21
CA THR A 177 -5.05 12.75 -2.98
C THR A 177 -6.57 12.77 -3.15
N VAL A 178 -7.23 11.63 -2.99
CA VAL A 178 -8.70 11.51 -3.10
C VAL A 178 -9.28 11.11 -1.75
N ALA A 179 -10.23 11.88 -1.23
CA ALA A 179 -10.93 11.57 0.01
C ALA A 179 -12.26 10.86 -0.29
N HIS A 180 -12.50 9.72 0.38
CA HIS A 180 -13.69 8.89 0.29
C HIS A 180 -14.48 8.86 1.60
#